data_AF-A0A973DIU2-F1
#
_entry.id   AF-A0A973DIU2-F1
#
_cell.length_a   1.000
_cell.length_b   1.000
_cell.length_c   1.000
_cell.angle_alpha   90.00
_cell.angle_beta   90.00
_cell.angle_gamma   90.00
#
_symmetry.space_group_name_H-M   'P 1'
#
loop_
_entity.id
_entity.type
_entity.pdbx_description
1 polymer ?
#
loop_
_entity_poly.entity_id
_entity_poly.type
_entity_poly.pdbx_seq_one_letter_code
_entity_poly.pdbx_strand_id
1 'polypeptide(L)'
;MKQLRSLLLLLTMTLFSAHSFSADDIVDDYAYFAFEPDITTNYLTNGKDIGFIRLTMEVMVRNGDDLAIVEHHAPLLRAAVVEILGEQPEERIKSMAGKMEIRDLCFEALNQLLKEETGKKLIVRLLFTKYLHQ
;
A
#
# COMPACT_ATOMS: atom_id res chain seq x y z
N MET A 1 11.05 -66.71 -5.64
CA MET A 1 10.26 -65.80 -4.76
C MET A 1 11.05 -64.60 -4.21
N LYS A 2 12.36 -64.71 -3.90
CA LYS A 2 13.16 -63.58 -3.38
C LYS A 2 13.35 -62.43 -4.40
N GLN A 3 13.59 -62.76 -5.68
CA GLN A 3 13.76 -61.76 -6.74
C GLN A 3 12.48 -60.97 -7.07
N LEU A 4 11.31 -61.61 -6.96
CA LEU A 4 10.01 -60.97 -7.19
C LEU A 4 9.64 -60.00 -6.06
N ARG A 5 10.03 -60.31 -4.82
CA ARG A 5 9.90 -59.40 -3.67
C ARG A 5 10.84 -58.19 -3.77
N SER A 6 12.07 -58.40 -4.26
CA SER A 6 13.03 -57.31 -4.50
C SER A 6 12.54 -56.35 -5.60
N LEU A 7 11.94 -56.89 -6.68
CA LEU A 7 11.38 -56.10 -7.78
C LEU A 7 10.14 -55.30 -7.33
N LEU A 8 9.30 -55.87 -6.46
CA LEU A 8 8.15 -55.18 -5.88
C LEU A 8 8.57 -54.04 -4.94
N LEU A 9 9.65 -54.22 -4.18
CA LEU A 9 10.19 -53.19 -3.27
C LEU A 9 10.79 -51.99 -4.04
N LEU A 10 11.48 -52.25 -5.15
CA LEU A 10 12.00 -51.22 -6.04
C LEU A 10 10.88 -50.42 -6.73
N LEU A 11 9.78 -51.08 -7.12
CA LEU A 11 8.63 -50.43 -7.73
C LEU A 11 7.86 -49.53 -6.75
N THR A 12 7.81 -49.90 -5.46
CA THR A 12 7.21 -49.03 -4.42
C THR A 12 8.07 -47.82 -4.10
N MET A 13 9.40 -47.90 -4.30
CA MET A 13 10.31 -46.80 -4.01
C MET A 13 10.27 -45.70 -5.09
N THR A 14 10.01 -46.07 -6.35
CA THR A 14 9.88 -45.09 -7.45
C THR A 14 8.56 -44.32 -7.43
N LEU A 15 7.48 -44.90 -6.87
CA LEU A 15 6.19 -44.23 -6.72
C LEU A 15 6.20 -43.13 -5.63
N PHE A 16 7.13 -43.18 -4.67
CA PHE A 16 7.20 -42.20 -3.59
C PHE A 16 8.01 -40.94 -3.95
N SER A 17 8.88 -41.01 -4.97
CA SER A 17 9.73 -39.88 -5.39
C SER A 17 9.03 -38.83 -6.27
N ALA A 18 7.76 -39.03 -6.64
CA ALA A 18 7.04 -38.15 -7.57
C ALA A 18 6.24 -37.02 -6.90
N HIS A 19 6.24 -36.89 -5.56
CA HIS A 19 5.61 -35.76 -4.87
C HIS A 19 6.61 -34.62 -4.65
N SER A 20 7.08 -34.01 -5.74
CA SER A 20 7.65 -32.66 -5.68
C SER A 20 6.48 -31.68 -5.53
N PHE A 21 6.13 -31.36 -4.29
CA PHE A 21 5.26 -30.23 -3.99
C PHE A 21 6.07 -28.97 -4.27
N SER A 22 5.99 -28.46 -5.50
CA SER A 22 6.49 -27.13 -5.80
C SER A 22 5.61 -26.16 -5.01
N ALA A 23 6.12 -25.64 -3.90
CA ALA A 23 5.59 -24.40 -3.37
C ALA A 23 5.85 -23.38 -4.48
N ASP A 24 4.80 -22.97 -5.21
CA ASP A 24 4.85 -21.68 -5.89
C ASP A 24 5.08 -20.67 -4.77
N ASP A 25 6.33 -20.26 -4.59
CA ASP A 25 6.64 -19.09 -3.81
C ASP A 25 5.89 -17.95 -4.49
N ILE A 26 4.79 -17.52 -3.87
CA ILE A 26 4.02 -16.36 -4.32
C ILE A 26 4.96 -15.17 -4.10
N VAL A 27 5.75 -14.84 -5.12
CA VAL A 27 6.60 -13.66 -5.11
C VAL A 27 5.64 -12.47 -5.26
N ASP A 28 5.46 -11.72 -4.18
CA ASP A 28 4.73 -10.45 -4.22
C ASP A 28 5.42 -9.51 -5.25
N ASP A 29 4.69 -9.12 -6.28
CA ASP A 29 5.16 -8.17 -7.31
C ASP A 29 4.69 -6.75 -6.96
N TYR A 30 5.46 -6.08 -6.10
CA TYR A 30 5.11 -4.76 -5.60
C TYR A 30 5.24 -3.67 -6.67
N ALA A 31 4.17 -2.89 -6.84
CA ALA A 31 4.16 -1.73 -7.72
C ALA A 31 3.90 -0.43 -6.95
N TYR A 32 4.28 0.71 -7.54
CA TYR A 32 4.18 2.03 -6.92
C TYR A 32 3.38 2.99 -7.82
N PHE A 33 2.40 3.66 -7.24
CA PHE A 33 1.64 4.71 -7.89
C PHE A 33 2.00 6.07 -7.28
N ALA A 34 2.49 6.99 -8.12
CA ALA A 34 2.81 8.35 -7.72
C ALA A 34 1.63 9.30 -7.97
N PHE A 35 1.27 10.09 -6.96
CA PHE A 35 0.21 11.08 -7.11
C PHE A 35 0.77 12.35 -7.74
N GLU A 36 0.42 12.56 -9.01
CA GLU A 36 0.72 13.80 -9.73
C GLU A 36 -0.57 14.55 -10.09
N PRO A 37 -0.60 15.90 -10.02
CA PRO A 37 0.45 16.78 -9.49
C PRO A 37 0.53 16.75 -7.94
N ASP A 38 1.53 17.46 -7.38
CA ASP A 38 1.69 17.65 -5.94
C ASP A 38 0.39 18.17 -5.28
N ILE A 39 0.05 17.61 -4.13
CA ILE A 39 -1.12 18.01 -3.34
C ILE A 39 -0.75 19.27 -2.57
N THR A 40 -1.40 20.40 -2.87
CA THR A 40 -1.23 21.65 -2.11
C THR A 40 -2.55 22.04 -1.47
N THR A 41 -2.55 22.24 -0.15
CA THR A 41 -3.73 22.65 0.62
C THR A 41 -3.33 23.48 1.84
N ASN A 42 -4.30 24.09 2.51
CA ASN A 42 -4.11 24.77 3.78
C ASN A 42 -4.15 23.79 4.97
N TYR A 43 -3.74 24.25 6.14
CA TYR A 43 -3.94 23.56 7.43
C TYR A 43 -4.38 24.58 8.50
N LEU A 44 -4.80 24.12 9.68
CA LEU A 44 -5.29 25.00 10.74
C LEU A 44 -4.14 25.70 11.47
N THR A 45 -4.16 27.03 11.47
CA THR A 45 -3.21 27.88 12.21
C THR A 45 -3.91 28.57 13.39
N ASN A 46 -3.14 28.86 14.43
CA ASN A 46 -3.64 29.59 15.60
C ASN A 46 -3.72 31.12 15.38
N GLY A 47 -3.14 31.61 14.29
CA GLY A 47 -3.01 33.03 13.94
C GLY A 47 -3.97 33.51 12.85
N LYS A 48 -3.73 34.72 12.34
CA LYS A 48 -4.49 35.29 11.20
C LYS A 48 -4.01 34.77 9.84
N ASP A 49 -2.80 34.20 9.78
CA ASP A 49 -2.18 33.75 8.54
C ASP A 49 -2.60 32.31 8.23
N ILE A 50 -2.85 32.03 6.96
CA ILE A 50 -3.19 30.68 6.49
C ILE A 50 -1.90 29.91 6.26
N GLY A 51 -1.75 28.77 6.95
CA GLY A 51 -0.64 27.86 6.74
C GLY A 51 -0.85 27.02 5.49
N PHE A 52 0.21 26.81 4.71
CA PHE A 52 0.16 25.99 3.49
C PHE A 52 1.07 24.78 3.60
N ILE A 53 0.60 23.66 3.06
CA ILE A 53 1.37 22.44 2.89
C ILE A 53 1.36 21.99 1.43
N ARG A 54 2.54 21.60 0.93
CA ARG A 54 2.71 20.88 -0.33
C ARG A 54 3.25 19.48 -0.05
N LEU A 55 2.49 18.49 -0.45
CA LEU A 55 2.77 17.06 -0.26
C LEU A 55 2.89 16.37 -1.62
N THR A 56 3.97 15.61 -1.80
CA THR A 56 4.06 14.57 -2.82
C THR A 56 4.02 13.22 -2.12
N MET A 57 3.16 12.33 -2.59
CA MET A 57 2.98 11.01 -2.00
C MET A 57 2.91 9.91 -3.06
N GLU A 58 3.29 8.72 -2.63
CA GLU A 58 3.24 7.50 -3.43
C GLU A 58 2.60 6.38 -2.60
N VAL A 59 1.90 5.48 -3.27
CA VAL A 59 1.32 4.29 -2.63
C VAL A 59 1.90 3.03 -3.25
N MET A 60 2.17 2.06 -2.39
CA MET A 60 2.68 0.74 -2.75
C MET A 60 1.52 -0.25 -2.77
N VAL A 61 1.37 -0.99 -3.86
CA VAL A 61 0.38 -2.06 -4.04
C VAL A 61 1.08 -3.41 -4.17
N ARG A 62 0.38 -4.50 -3.84
CA ARG A 62 0.96 -5.86 -3.81
C ARG A 62 1.11 -6.49 -5.20
N ASN A 63 0.27 -6.10 -6.15
CA ASN A 63 0.28 -6.59 -7.53
C ASN A 63 0.18 -5.41 -8.49
N GLY A 64 0.90 -5.45 -9.61
CA GLY A 64 0.77 -4.49 -10.71
C GLY A 64 -0.65 -4.36 -11.26
N ASP A 65 -1.46 -5.42 -11.23
CA ASP A 65 -2.86 -5.35 -11.68
C ASP A 65 -3.72 -4.40 -10.83
N ASP A 66 -3.41 -4.28 -9.53
CA ASP A 66 -4.12 -3.39 -8.61
C ASP A 66 -3.78 -1.90 -8.86
N LEU A 67 -2.68 -1.63 -9.58
CA LEU A 67 -2.21 -0.28 -9.88
C LEU A 67 -3.24 0.51 -10.69
N ALA A 68 -3.84 -0.12 -11.69
CA ALA A 68 -4.85 0.50 -12.54
C ALA A 68 -6.10 0.91 -11.75
N ILE A 69 -6.44 0.14 -10.71
CA ILE A 69 -7.58 0.45 -9.84
C ILE A 69 -7.26 1.68 -8.98
N VAL A 70 -6.05 1.75 -8.40
CA VAL A 70 -5.62 2.92 -7.64
C VAL A 70 -5.55 4.16 -8.52
N GLU A 71 -5.02 4.04 -9.73
CA GLU A 71 -4.94 5.13 -10.71
C GLU A 71 -6.33 5.66 -11.06
N HIS A 72 -7.29 4.76 -11.32
CA HIS A 72 -8.67 5.13 -11.63
C HIS A 72 -9.32 5.95 -10.51
N HIS A 73 -9.08 5.57 -9.25
CA HIS A 73 -9.64 6.24 -8.07
C HIS A 73 -8.74 7.37 -7.53
N ALA A 74 -7.61 7.67 -8.16
CA ALA A 74 -6.68 8.69 -7.70
C ALA A 74 -7.33 10.05 -7.39
N PRO A 75 -8.34 10.54 -8.15
CA PRO A 75 -9.06 11.77 -7.79
C PRO A 75 -9.75 11.72 -6.41
N LEU A 76 -10.43 10.60 -6.10
CA LEU A 76 -11.10 10.40 -4.81
C LEU A 76 -10.09 10.35 -3.66
N LEU A 77 -9.03 9.55 -3.85
CA LEU A 77 -7.96 9.41 -2.86
C LEU A 77 -7.27 10.76 -2.60
N ARG A 78 -7.01 11.54 -3.66
CA ARG A 78 -6.44 12.89 -3.54
C ARG A 78 -7.35 13.81 -2.73
N ALA A 79 -8.67 13.78 -2.97
CA ALA A 79 -9.62 14.61 -2.24
C ALA A 79 -9.61 14.30 -0.73
N ALA A 80 -9.57 13.02 -0.36
CA ALA A 80 -9.49 12.60 1.03
C ALA A 80 -8.21 13.10 1.73
N VAL A 81 -7.07 13.06 1.05
CA VAL A 81 -5.81 13.57 1.59
C VAL A 81 -5.85 15.09 1.76
N VAL A 82 -6.45 15.82 0.81
CA VAL A 82 -6.64 17.27 0.91
C VAL A 82 -7.47 17.64 2.14
N GLU A 83 -8.57 16.92 2.37
CA GLU A 83 -9.45 17.12 3.52
C GLU A 83 -8.72 16.82 4.83
N ILE A 84 -8.07 15.65 4.94
CA ILE A 84 -7.30 15.26 6.12
C ILE A 84 -6.26 16.32 6.48
N LEU A 85 -5.47 16.79 5.51
CA LEU A 85 -4.45 17.81 5.73
C LEU A 85 -5.06 19.16 6.14
N GLY A 86 -6.21 19.51 5.57
CA GLY A 86 -6.99 20.73 5.88
C GLY A 86 -7.37 20.87 7.34
N GLU A 87 -7.62 19.74 8.01
CA GLU A 87 -8.08 19.68 9.39
C GLU A 87 -6.94 19.60 10.42
N GLN A 88 -5.69 19.45 9.98
CA GLN A 88 -4.58 19.28 10.92
C GLN A 88 -4.15 20.61 11.55
N PRO A 89 -3.88 20.64 12.86
CA PRO A 89 -3.27 21.79 13.50
C PRO A 89 -1.81 21.93 13.08
N GLU A 90 -1.33 23.18 13.05
CA GLU A 90 0.05 23.56 12.71
C GLU A 90 1.11 22.74 13.45
N GLU A 91 0.91 22.54 14.76
CA GLU A 91 1.82 21.79 15.63
C GLU A 91 2.00 20.34 15.16
N ARG A 92 0.93 19.71 14.66
CA ARG A 92 0.99 18.35 14.11
C ARG A 92 1.65 18.35 12.73
N ILE A 93 1.36 19.33 11.88
CA ILE A 93 1.96 19.45 10.55
C ILE A 93 3.49 19.63 10.62
N LYS A 94 3.98 20.44 11.57
CA LYS A 94 5.40 20.80 11.69
C LYS A 94 6.23 19.77 12.47
N SER A 95 5.60 18.92 13.29
CA SER A 95 6.30 17.92 14.09
C SER A 95 6.56 16.61 13.34
N MET A 96 7.66 15.93 13.68
CA MET A 96 7.99 14.63 13.07
C MET A 96 7.00 13.53 13.45
N ALA A 97 6.60 13.49 14.73
CA ALA A 97 5.58 12.56 15.20
C ALA A 97 4.24 12.80 14.49
N GLY A 98 3.81 14.06 14.41
CA GLY A 98 2.59 14.42 13.72
C GLY A 98 2.59 14.08 12.23
N LYS A 99 3.72 14.28 11.53
CA LYS A 99 3.88 13.81 10.15
C LYS A 99 3.66 12.31 10.00
N MET A 100 4.13 11.49 10.95
CA MET A 100 3.90 10.04 10.93
C MET A 100 2.43 9.69 11.20
N GLU A 101 1.82 10.32 12.20
CA GLU A 101 0.39 10.15 12.50
C GLU A 101 -0.50 10.51 11.31
N ILE A 102 -0.22 11.63 10.64
CA ILE A 102 -0.96 12.07 9.45
C ILE A 102 -0.80 11.07 8.31
N ARG A 103 0.42 10.54 8.11
CA ARG A 103 0.66 9.52 7.08
C ARG A 103 -0.17 8.27 7.33
N ASP A 104 -0.20 7.82 8.58
CA ASP A 104 -0.94 6.61 8.97
C ASP A 104 -2.46 6.85 8.87
N LEU A 105 -2.94 8.03 9.26
CA LEU A 105 -4.33 8.47 9.04
C LEU A 105 -4.72 8.46 7.55
N CYS A 106 -3.88 9.03 6.69
CA CYS A 106 -4.08 8.97 5.24
C CYS A 106 -4.11 7.53 4.76
N PHE A 107 -3.17 6.68 5.19
CA PHE A 107 -3.11 5.27 4.79
C PHE A 107 -4.39 4.51 5.13
N GLU A 108 -4.93 4.72 6.33
CA GLU A 108 -6.18 4.10 6.77
C GLU A 108 -7.37 4.60 5.95
N ALA A 109 -7.49 5.92 5.78
CA ALA A 109 -8.57 6.54 5.02
C ALA A 109 -8.58 6.07 3.56
N LEU A 110 -7.42 6.05 2.90
CA LEU A 110 -7.34 5.61 1.50
C LEU A 110 -7.70 4.14 1.34
N ASN A 111 -7.25 3.27 2.23
CA ASN A 111 -7.64 1.86 2.20
C ASN A 111 -9.12 1.65 2.51
N GLN A 112 -9.71 2.47 3.37
CA GLN A 112 -11.14 2.43 3.66
C GLN A 112 -11.96 2.82 2.43
N LEU A 113 -11.60 3.93 1.76
CA LEU A 113 -12.25 4.38 0.53
C LEU A 113 -12.11 3.35 -0.60
N LEU A 114 -10.90 2.81 -0.82
CA LEU A 114 -10.70 1.76 -1.82
C LEU A 114 -11.52 0.51 -1.50
N LYS A 115 -11.67 0.17 -0.22
CA LYS A 115 -12.51 -0.97 0.19
C LYS A 115 -13.98 -0.71 -0.09
N GLU A 116 -14.47 0.51 0.09
CA GLU A 116 -15.85 0.89 -0.20
C GLU A 116 -16.15 0.82 -1.70
N GLU A 117 -15.24 1.30 -2.55
CA GLU A 117 -15.42 1.32 -4.00
C GLU A 117 -15.14 -0.04 -4.67
N THR A 118 -14.16 -0.79 -4.18
CA THR A 118 -13.63 -2.01 -4.85
C THR A 118 -13.87 -3.30 -4.08
N GLY A 119 -14.27 -3.21 -2.81
CA GLY A 119 -14.38 -4.34 -1.88
C GLY A 119 -13.05 -4.79 -1.27
N LYS A 120 -11.91 -4.22 -1.66
CA LYS A 120 -10.57 -4.68 -1.25
C LYS A 120 -9.70 -3.54 -0.71
N LYS A 121 -8.81 -3.87 0.24
CA LYS A 121 -7.72 -2.98 0.67
C LYS A 121 -6.51 -3.23 -0.23
N LEU A 122 -6.18 -2.27 -1.08
CA LEU A 122 -5.14 -2.43 -2.11
C LEU A 122 -3.78 -1.85 -1.69
N ILE A 123 -3.78 -0.83 -0.83
CA ILE A 123 -2.56 -0.12 -0.45
C ILE A 123 -1.86 -0.87 0.67
N VAL A 124 -0.62 -1.29 0.42
CA VAL A 124 0.26 -1.97 1.38
C VAL A 124 1.03 -0.94 2.22
N ARG A 125 1.51 0.13 1.60
CA ARG A 125 2.19 1.25 2.29
C ARG A 125 1.91 2.58 1.59
N LEU A 126 1.94 3.64 2.39
CA LEU A 126 1.88 5.02 1.92
C LEU A 126 3.22 5.70 2.22
N LEU A 127 3.75 6.41 1.25
CA LEU A 127 5.03 7.11 1.31
C LEU A 127 4.82 8.61 1.08
N PHE A 128 5.35 9.44 1.98
CA PHE A 128 5.50 10.88 1.74
C PHE A 128 6.90 11.13 1.19
N THR A 129 6.99 11.45 -0.10
CA THR A 129 8.28 11.64 -0.79
C THR A 129 8.74 13.10 -0.78
N LYS A 130 7.79 14.05 -0.75
CA LYS A 130 8.07 15.46 -0.44
C LYS A 130 7.04 15.98 0.54
N TYR A 131 7.48 16.77 1.51
CA TYR A 131 6.62 17.33 2.55
C TYR A 131 7.15 18.72 2.90
N LEU A 132 6.54 19.75 2.33
CA LEU A 132 6.96 21.15 2.48
C LEU A 132 5.83 21.92 3.15
N HIS A 133 6.15 22.66 4.19
CA HIS A 133 5.22 23.55 4.88
C HIS A 133 5.85 24.94 5.03
N GLN A 134 5.01 25.97 5.09
CA GLN A 134 5.39 27.35 5.42
C GLN A 134 4.94 27.68 6.84
#